data_AF-A0A7K4HAR3-F1
#
_entry.id   AF-A0A7K4HAR3-F1
#
_cell.length_a   1.000
_cell.length_b   1.000
_cell.length_c   1.000
_cell.angle_alpha   90.00
_cell.angle_beta   90.00
_cell.angle_gamma   90.00
#
_symmetry.space_group_name_H-M   'P 1'
#
loop_
_entity.id
_entity.type
_entity.pdbx_description
1 polymer ?
#
loop_
_entity_poly.entity_id
_entity_poly.type
_entity_poly.pdbx_seq_one_letter_code
_entity_poly.pdbx_strand_id
1 'polypeptide(L)'
;MDDWGPFGINEGKWLVFSIGNPVEGHGYALPRNIDDLHSQRIAHLISCRTGARYVAHIPWATDNFTSIAKDWAPKSIPVEELVGNIINFIRFHIDIYKKMDLPTSKVLIYSGHGGNNPLVRYEKEILDALNLEKLIISTTEGIAEQHVDRIIEELDELSKEIVENKENPTKIRRTLIQILLSNAHAGHFEHSLGAALGVLDEKKLNVMNNELERDFEAALNKWPPLGGLGGFLLAGRVYTEALGTRDNDKFGLWKCMKTLRRLDHGRVMVFKELGELIINLLVEHYSEMILNG
;
A
#
# COMPACT_ATOMS: atom_id res chain seq x y z
N MET A 1 -11.35 -31.82 -17.58
CA MET A 1 -10.13 -31.78 -18.42
C MET A 1 -9.17 -30.85 -17.69
N ASP A 2 -8.80 -31.21 -16.45
CA ASP A 2 -8.58 -30.22 -15.37
C ASP A 2 -7.13 -30.12 -14.90
N ASP A 3 -6.18 -30.58 -15.72
CA ASP A 3 -4.74 -30.61 -15.41
C ASP A 3 -3.91 -30.05 -16.57
N TRP A 4 -4.40 -28.95 -17.18
CA TRP A 4 -3.65 -28.20 -18.17
C TRP A 4 -2.91 -27.04 -17.51
N GLY A 5 -1.73 -26.73 -18.04
CA GLY A 5 -0.92 -25.59 -17.59
C GLY A 5 -0.30 -25.79 -16.19
N PRO A 6 0.46 -24.78 -15.71
CA PRO A 6 1.19 -24.87 -14.44
C PRO A 6 0.30 -24.74 -13.19
N PHE A 7 -0.99 -24.42 -13.35
CA PHE A 7 -1.91 -24.13 -12.24
C PHE A 7 -2.96 -25.24 -12.02
N GLY A 8 -3.09 -26.19 -12.96
CA GLY A 8 -4.00 -27.34 -12.88
C GLY A 8 -5.41 -26.96 -12.43
N ILE A 9 -5.93 -27.68 -11.43
CA ILE A 9 -7.29 -27.46 -10.92
C ILE A 9 -7.51 -26.08 -10.29
N ASN A 10 -6.47 -25.29 -10.02
CA ASN A 10 -6.60 -23.98 -9.38
C ASN A 10 -6.76 -22.84 -10.40
N GLU A 11 -6.54 -23.11 -11.68
CA GLU A 11 -6.59 -22.10 -12.74
C GLU A 11 -7.94 -21.38 -12.78
N GLY A 12 -7.89 -20.06 -12.65
CA GLY A 12 -9.04 -19.19 -12.78
C GLY A 12 -10.16 -19.36 -11.74
N LYS A 13 -9.89 -20.03 -10.61
CA LYS A 13 -10.88 -20.12 -9.50
C LYS A 13 -11.08 -18.80 -8.76
N TRP A 14 -10.04 -17.98 -8.72
CA TRP A 14 -10.01 -16.71 -8.02
C TRP A 14 -10.10 -15.54 -9.01
N LEU A 15 -10.93 -14.56 -8.66
CA LEU A 15 -10.94 -13.25 -9.29
C LEU A 15 -10.16 -12.27 -8.41
N VAL A 16 -9.20 -11.55 -8.99
CA VAL A 16 -8.35 -10.59 -8.29
C VAL A 16 -8.69 -9.19 -8.76
N PHE A 17 -9.02 -8.32 -7.82
CA PHE A 17 -9.22 -6.89 -8.01
C PHE A 17 -8.13 -6.13 -7.27
N SER A 18 -7.76 -4.96 -7.80
CA SER A 18 -6.95 -3.98 -7.10
C SER A 18 -7.80 -2.77 -6.69
N ILE A 19 -7.41 -2.10 -5.62
CA ILE A 19 -7.99 -0.83 -5.19
C ILE A 19 -6.88 0.05 -4.60
N GLY A 20 -6.93 1.35 -4.87
CA GLY A 20 -5.99 2.34 -4.34
C GLY A 20 -6.70 3.68 -4.21
N ASN A 21 -5.96 4.71 -3.79
CA ASN A 21 -6.43 6.08 -3.86
C ASN A 21 -6.04 6.70 -5.21
N PRO A 22 -7.01 7.10 -6.05
CA PRO A 22 -6.70 7.62 -7.38
C PRO A 22 -6.11 9.03 -7.34
N VAL A 23 -6.32 9.77 -6.25
CA VAL A 23 -5.84 11.14 -6.09
C VAL A 23 -5.55 11.40 -4.63
N GLU A 24 -4.33 11.08 -4.20
CA GLU A 24 -3.83 11.40 -2.86
C GLU A 24 -2.45 12.06 -2.93
N GLY A 25 -2.22 13.05 -2.09
CA GLY A 25 -0.93 13.71 -1.99
C GLY A 25 0.13 12.77 -1.39
N HIS A 26 1.28 12.65 -2.06
CA HIS A 26 2.36 11.75 -1.65
C HIS A 26 3.73 12.45 -1.60
N GLY A 27 3.71 13.76 -1.32
CA GLY A 27 4.87 14.63 -1.45
C GLY A 27 5.10 15.10 -2.89
N TYR A 28 6.28 15.64 -3.15
CA TYR A 28 6.61 16.25 -4.44
C TYR A 28 7.12 15.24 -5.49
N ALA A 29 7.76 14.17 -5.03
CA ALA A 29 8.51 13.25 -5.88
C ALA A 29 7.68 12.06 -6.41
N LEU A 30 6.49 11.82 -5.86
CA LEU A 30 5.60 10.73 -6.25
C LEU A 30 4.36 11.22 -6.98
N PRO A 31 3.79 10.41 -7.90
CA PRO A 31 2.52 10.72 -8.53
C PRO A 31 1.36 10.56 -7.52
N ARG A 32 0.27 11.30 -7.74
CA ARG A 32 -0.89 11.27 -6.83
C ARG A 32 -1.69 9.96 -6.83
N ASN A 33 -1.45 9.09 -7.80
CA ASN A 33 -2.11 7.79 -7.94
C ASN A 33 -1.16 6.62 -7.63
N ILE A 34 -0.10 6.84 -6.83
CA ILE A 34 0.86 5.80 -6.49
C ILE A 34 0.20 4.57 -5.84
N ASP A 35 -0.88 4.78 -5.08
CA ASP A 35 -1.69 3.73 -4.48
C ASP A 35 -2.36 2.82 -5.50
N ASP A 36 -2.89 3.39 -6.58
CA ASP A 36 -3.42 2.63 -7.70
C ASP A 36 -2.31 1.84 -8.39
N LEU A 37 -1.17 2.49 -8.67
CA LEU A 37 -0.09 1.89 -9.44
C LEU A 37 0.50 0.66 -8.74
N HIS A 38 0.77 0.76 -7.44
CA HIS A 38 1.35 -0.38 -6.73
C HIS A 38 0.31 -1.48 -6.45
N SER A 39 -0.95 -1.13 -6.17
CA SER A 39 -2.02 -2.12 -6.00
C SER A 39 -2.29 -2.91 -7.27
N GLN A 40 -2.32 -2.25 -8.43
CA GLN A 40 -2.45 -2.89 -9.74
C GLN A 40 -1.27 -3.82 -10.01
N ARG A 41 -0.04 -3.37 -9.74
CA ARG A 41 1.17 -4.18 -9.96
C ARG A 41 1.13 -5.47 -9.13
N ILE A 42 0.85 -5.36 -7.83
CA ILE A 42 0.83 -6.51 -6.92
C ILE A 42 -0.31 -7.48 -7.28
N ALA A 43 -1.53 -6.96 -7.50
CA ALA A 43 -2.67 -7.77 -7.92
C ALA A 43 -2.39 -8.54 -9.22
N HIS A 44 -1.76 -7.88 -10.19
CA HIS A 44 -1.37 -8.52 -11.45
C HIS A 44 -0.32 -9.62 -11.23
N LEU A 45 0.72 -9.36 -10.44
CA LEU A 45 1.74 -10.37 -10.14
C LEU A 45 1.19 -11.58 -9.37
N ILE A 46 0.27 -11.36 -8.43
CA ILE A 46 -0.46 -12.45 -7.75
C ILE A 46 -1.21 -13.30 -8.77
N SER A 47 -1.89 -12.67 -9.74
CA SER A 47 -2.62 -13.40 -10.79
C SER A 47 -1.69 -14.27 -11.64
N CYS A 48 -0.52 -13.75 -12.01
CA CYS A 48 0.49 -14.47 -12.78
C CYS A 48 1.12 -15.64 -12.00
N ARG A 49 1.24 -15.53 -10.67
CA ARG A 49 1.85 -16.57 -9.82
C ARG A 49 0.88 -17.70 -9.47
N THR A 50 -0.42 -17.43 -9.46
CA THR A 50 -1.43 -18.36 -8.93
C THR A 50 -2.34 -18.95 -10.01
N GLY A 51 -2.35 -18.38 -11.22
CA GLY A 51 -3.36 -18.68 -12.24
C GLY A 51 -4.72 -18.04 -11.95
N ALA A 52 -4.83 -17.20 -10.92
CA ALA A 52 -6.02 -16.37 -10.70
C ALA A 52 -6.19 -15.35 -11.83
N ARG A 53 -7.40 -14.80 -12.01
CA ARG A 53 -7.67 -13.81 -13.05
C ARG A 53 -7.61 -12.41 -12.45
N TYR A 54 -6.67 -11.58 -12.89
CA TYR A 54 -6.75 -10.15 -12.63
C TYR A 54 -7.89 -9.54 -13.46
N VAL A 55 -8.92 -9.04 -12.79
CA VAL A 55 -10.17 -8.62 -13.43
C VAL A 55 -10.17 -7.12 -13.73
N ALA A 56 -10.02 -6.30 -12.69
CA ALA A 56 -10.12 -4.85 -12.82
C ALA A 56 -9.54 -4.11 -11.61
N HIS A 57 -9.31 -2.82 -11.82
CA HIS A 57 -9.01 -1.86 -10.77
C HIS A 57 -10.30 -1.13 -10.34
N ILE A 58 -10.56 -1.06 -9.03
CA ILE A 58 -11.70 -0.38 -8.43
C ILE A 58 -11.37 1.12 -8.32
N PRO A 59 -12.10 2.02 -8.99
CA PRO A 59 -11.71 3.43 -9.15
C PRO A 59 -12.15 4.35 -8.00
N TRP A 60 -12.48 3.79 -6.83
CA TRP A 60 -12.94 4.53 -5.66
C TRP A 60 -12.07 4.19 -4.45
N ALA A 61 -12.01 5.13 -3.52
CA ALA A 61 -11.26 4.99 -2.28
C ALA A 61 -12.04 5.59 -1.11
N THR A 62 -11.75 5.13 0.10
CA THR A 62 -12.19 5.76 1.34
C THR A 62 -10.97 6.15 2.15
N ASP A 63 -11.18 6.95 3.19
CA ASP A 63 -10.17 7.28 4.18
C ASP A 63 -10.77 7.11 5.59
N ASN A 64 -9.94 6.90 6.61
CA ASN A 64 -10.35 6.90 8.02
C ASN A 64 -10.85 8.28 8.47
N PHE A 65 -10.51 9.34 7.74
CA PHE A 65 -10.71 10.74 8.14
C PHE A 65 -11.63 11.52 7.19
N THR A 66 -12.69 10.90 6.67
CA THR A 66 -13.51 11.41 5.54
C THR A 66 -13.92 12.88 5.58
N SER A 67 -14.09 13.50 6.76
CA SER A 67 -14.43 14.92 6.88
C SER A 67 -13.30 15.87 6.51
N ILE A 68 -12.05 15.48 6.76
CA ILE A 68 -10.85 16.30 6.52
C ILE A 68 -9.94 15.73 5.43
N ALA A 69 -10.11 14.44 5.08
CA ALA A 69 -9.28 13.76 4.10
C ALA A 69 -9.29 14.42 2.73
N LYS A 70 -10.33 15.19 2.41
CA LYS A 70 -10.42 15.94 1.15
C LYS A 70 -9.24 16.90 0.92
N ASP A 71 -8.52 17.28 1.96
CA ASP A 71 -7.35 18.16 1.87
C ASP A 71 -6.11 17.45 1.29
N TRP A 72 -6.00 16.13 1.39
CA TRP A 72 -4.92 15.33 0.78
C TRP A 72 -5.43 14.31 -0.24
N ALA A 73 -6.59 13.70 0.01
CA ALA A 73 -7.28 12.68 -0.77
C ALA A 73 -8.68 13.17 -1.23
N PRO A 74 -8.78 14.18 -2.12
CA PRO A 74 -10.04 14.82 -2.51
C PRO A 74 -11.09 13.91 -3.16
N LYS A 75 -10.72 12.68 -3.52
CA LYS A 75 -11.61 11.69 -4.13
C LYS A 75 -12.08 10.60 -3.16
N SER A 76 -11.70 10.67 -1.88
CA SER A 76 -12.21 9.76 -0.86
C SER A 76 -13.72 9.92 -0.70
N ILE A 77 -14.45 8.81 -0.68
CA ILE A 77 -15.88 8.76 -0.38
C ILE A 77 -16.11 8.07 0.98
N PRO A 78 -17.29 8.23 1.61
CA PRO A 78 -17.65 7.47 2.80
C PRO A 78 -17.56 5.96 2.57
N VAL A 79 -17.13 5.21 3.58
CA VAL A 79 -16.92 3.75 3.45
C VAL A 79 -18.21 3.02 3.09
N GLU A 80 -19.36 3.46 3.58
CA GLU A 80 -20.66 2.86 3.27
C GLU A 80 -21.01 3.04 1.79
N GLU A 81 -20.68 4.20 1.20
CA GLU A 81 -20.83 4.46 -0.23
C GLU A 81 -19.87 3.60 -1.04
N LEU A 82 -18.61 3.48 -0.58
CA LEU A 82 -17.61 2.62 -1.20
C LEU A 82 -18.04 1.15 -1.24
N VAL A 83 -18.59 0.62 -0.14
CA VAL A 83 -19.07 -0.77 -0.05
C VAL A 83 -20.17 -1.02 -1.09
N GLY A 84 -21.16 -0.12 -1.20
CA GLY A 84 -22.20 -0.22 -2.22
C GLY A 84 -21.64 -0.22 -3.64
N ASN A 85 -20.66 0.65 -3.92
CA ASN A 85 -20.00 0.73 -5.22
C ASN A 85 -19.18 -0.54 -5.53
N ILE A 86 -18.43 -1.07 -4.55
CA ILE A 86 -17.66 -2.31 -4.68
C ILE A 86 -18.58 -3.49 -4.99
N ILE A 87 -19.69 -3.66 -4.27
CA ILE A 87 -20.64 -4.75 -4.50
C ILE A 87 -21.18 -4.70 -5.92
N ASN A 88 -21.63 -3.52 -6.38
CA ASN A 88 -22.17 -3.38 -7.73
C ASN A 88 -21.10 -3.63 -8.80
N PHE A 89 -19.90 -3.11 -8.59
CA PHE A 89 -18.78 -3.24 -9.53
C PHE A 89 -18.30 -4.70 -9.65
N ILE A 90 -18.11 -5.40 -8.54
CA ILE A 90 -17.67 -6.80 -8.56
C ILE A 90 -18.78 -7.69 -9.12
N ARG A 91 -20.05 -7.45 -8.75
CA ARG A 91 -21.19 -8.20 -9.30
C ARG A 91 -21.25 -8.10 -10.82
N PHE A 92 -21.08 -6.89 -11.37
CA PHE A 92 -21.04 -6.68 -12.81
C PHE A 92 -19.98 -7.56 -13.50
N HIS A 93 -18.77 -7.64 -12.93
CA HIS A 93 -17.71 -8.49 -13.49
C HIS A 93 -18.01 -9.98 -13.31
N ILE A 94 -18.47 -10.40 -12.14
CA ILE A 94 -18.90 -11.79 -11.88
C ILE A 94 -19.93 -12.24 -12.92
N ASP A 95 -20.92 -11.40 -13.24
CA ASP A 95 -21.96 -11.73 -14.21
C ASP A 95 -21.42 -11.91 -15.64
N ILE A 96 -20.33 -11.24 -16.01
CA ILE A 96 -19.62 -11.47 -17.29
C ILE A 96 -19.02 -12.88 -17.30
N TYR A 97 -18.28 -13.26 -16.26
CA TYR A 97 -17.65 -14.58 -16.17
C TYR A 97 -18.70 -15.71 -16.08
N LYS A 98 -19.80 -15.51 -15.36
CA LYS A 98 -20.92 -16.48 -15.32
C LYS A 98 -21.53 -16.72 -16.70
N LYS A 99 -21.69 -15.67 -17.52
CA LYS A 99 -22.18 -15.81 -18.91
C LYS A 99 -21.22 -16.61 -19.79
N MET A 100 -19.95 -16.71 -19.40
CA MET A 100 -18.92 -17.49 -20.08
C MET A 100 -18.76 -18.90 -19.50
N ASP A 101 -19.59 -19.30 -18.54
CA ASP A 101 -19.47 -20.57 -17.79
C ASP A 101 -18.12 -20.72 -17.08
N LEU A 102 -17.57 -19.60 -16.57
CA LEU A 102 -16.30 -19.57 -15.84
C LEU A 102 -16.52 -19.51 -14.31
N PRO A 103 -15.64 -20.11 -13.49
CA PRO A 103 -15.73 -20.04 -12.04
C PRO A 103 -15.59 -18.61 -11.50
N THR A 104 -16.42 -18.26 -10.49
CA THR A 104 -16.45 -16.92 -9.88
C THR A 104 -16.73 -16.91 -8.36
N SER A 105 -16.52 -18.02 -7.65
CA SER A 105 -16.93 -18.12 -6.23
C SER A 105 -15.93 -17.51 -5.24
N LYS A 106 -14.70 -17.18 -5.67
CA LYS A 106 -13.65 -16.65 -4.80
C LYS A 106 -13.11 -15.32 -5.31
N VAL A 107 -12.97 -14.35 -4.43
CA VAL A 107 -12.49 -12.99 -4.75
C VAL A 107 -11.37 -12.57 -3.80
N LEU A 108 -10.31 -11.97 -4.37
CA LEU A 108 -9.31 -11.17 -3.65
C LEU A 108 -9.47 -9.70 -4.06
N ILE A 109 -9.54 -8.81 -3.08
CA ILE A 109 -9.39 -7.36 -3.25
C ILE A 109 -8.09 -6.96 -2.56
N TYR A 110 -7.09 -6.58 -3.35
CA TYR A 110 -5.82 -6.07 -2.83
C TYR A 110 -5.80 -4.54 -2.84
N SER A 111 -5.67 -3.94 -1.66
CA SER A 111 -5.62 -2.50 -1.46
C SER A 111 -4.20 -1.97 -1.30
N GLY A 112 -3.84 -1.00 -2.12
CA GLY A 112 -2.60 -0.23 -1.94
C GLY A 112 -2.73 0.96 -0.99
N HIS A 113 -3.96 1.36 -0.68
CA HIS A 113 -4.21 2.53 0.17
C HIS A 113 -4.57 2.11 1.59
N GLY A 114 -3.85 2.63 2.60
CA GLY A 114 -4.12 2.37 4.02
C GLY A 114 -5.45 2.96 4.50
N GLY A 115 -5.92 4.04 3.88
CA GLY A 115 -7.23 4.63 4.17
C GLY A 115 -8.41 3.70 3.88
N ASN A 116 -8.22 2.64 3.09
CA ASN A 116 -9.22 1.61 2.82
C ASN A 116 -9.36 0.54 3.93
N ASN A 117 -8.52 0.56 4.98
CA ASN A 117 -8.59 -0.39 6.09
C ASN A 117 -10.01 -0.60 6.69
N PRO A 118 -10.90 0.42 6.79
CA PRO A 118 -12.27 0.23 7.24
C PRO A 118 -13.09 -0.79 6.43
N LEU A 119 -12.73 -1.09 5.18
CA LEU A 119 -13.44 -2.07 4.33
C LEU A 119 -13.49 -3.46 4.95
N VAL A 120 -12.48 -3.86 5.73
CA VAL A 120 -12.44 -5.18 6.40
C VAL A 120 -13.65 -5.37 7.33
N ARG A 121 -14.20 -4.30 7.89
CA ARG A 121 -15.42 -4.37 8.74
C ARG A 121 -16.67 -4.78 7.96
N TYR A 122 -16.64 -4.59 6.64
CA TYR A 122 -17.73 -4.89 5.71
C TYR A 122 -17.48 -6.17 4.92
N GLU A 123 -16.42 -6.93 5.22
CA GLU A 123 -16.05 -8.15 4.49
C GLU A 123 -17.22 -9.14 4.42
N LYS A 124 -17.88 -9.42 5.55
CA LYS A 124 -19.02 -10.34 5.60
C LYS A 124 -20.20 -9.83 4.75
N GLU A 125 -20.50 -8.54 4.81
CA GLU A 125 -21.57 -7.94 4.00
C GLU A 125 -21.30 -8.08 2.51
N ILE A 126 -20.06 -7.80 2.08
CA ILE A 126 -19.64 -7.92 0.68
C ILE A 126 -19.69 -9.39 0.23
N LEU A 127 -19.18 -10.32 1.06
CA LEU A 127 -19.20 -11.76 0.78
C LEU A 127 -20.64 -12.28 0.60
N ASP A 128 -21.53 -11.94 1.52
CA ASP A 128 -22.94 -12.37 1.50
C ASP A 128 -23.68 -11.74 0.30
N ALA A 129 -23.48 -10.44 0.04
CA ALA A 129 -24.14 -9.72 -1.06
C ALA A 129 -23.72 -10.19 -2.46
N LEU A 130 -22.53 -10.78 -2.59
CA LEU A 130 -21.99 -11.33 -3.83
C LEU A 130 -22.16 -12.85 -3.93
N ASN A 131 -22.65 -13.51 -2.88
CA ASN A 131 -22.77 -14.97 -2.78
C ASN A 131 -21.45 -15.67 -3.11
N LEU A 132 -20.37 -15.22 -2.45
CA LEU A 132 -19.03 -15.77 -2.60
C LEU A 132 -18.80 -16.90 -1.60
N GLU A 133 -18.02 -17.90 -2.02
CA GLU A 133 -17.47 -18.92 -1.13
C GLU A 133 -16.36 -18.33 -0.25
N LYS A 134 -15.55 -17.44 -0.82
CA LYS A 134 -14.43 -16.81 -0.12
C LYS A 134 -14.17 -15.40 -0.63
N LEU A 135 -13.89 -14.51 0.32
CA LEU A 135 -13.45 -13.15 0.07
C LEU A 135 -12.19 -12.90 0.89
N ILE A 136 -11.19 -12.28 0.29
CA ILE A 136 -10.04 -11.73 0.99
C ILE A 136 -10.00 -10.24 0.66
N ILE A 137 -10.10 -9.39 1.69
CA ILE A 137 -9.80 -7.96 1.57
C ILE A 137 -8.51 -7.74 2.31
N SER A 138 -7.48 -7.29 1.59
CA SER A 138 -6.16 -7.10 2.19
C SER A 138 -5.56 -5.76 1.84
N THR A 139 -4.65 -5.28 2.68
CA THR A 139 -3.88 -4.07 2.44
C THR A 139 -2.38 -4.38 2.50
N THR A 140 -1.55 -3.40 2.14
CA THR A 140 -0.10 -3.46 2.34
C THR A 140 0.28 -3.56 3.83
N GLU A 141 -0.62 -3.16 4.73
CA GLU A 141 -0.43 -3.17 6.17
C GLU A 141 -0.77 -4.55 6.75
N GLY A 142 0.22 -5.30 7.22
CA GLY A 142 -0.01 -6.59 7.91
C GLY A 142 1.06 -7.66 7.65
N ILE A 143 1.79 -7.56 6.53
CA ILE A 143 2.86 -8.53 6.23
C ILE A 143 4.02 -8.46 7.21
N ALA A 144 4.39 -7.23 7.60
CA ALA A 144 5.52 -7.01 8.50
C ALA A 144 5.34 -7.73 9.83
N GLU A 145 4.12 -7.88 10.34
CA GLU A 145 3.85 -8.52 11.63
C GLU A 145 3.80 -10.05 11.55
N GLN A 146 3.29 -10.60 10.45
CA GLN A 146 3.11 -12.05 10.30
C GLN A 146 4.38 -12.77 9.81
N HIS A 147 5.30 -12.05 9.19
CA HIS A 147 6.50 -12.62 8.55
C HIS A 147 7.79 -11.97 9.02
N VAL A 148 7.83 -11.46 10.26
CA VAL A 148 8.98 -10.72 10.84
C VAL A 148 10.30 -11.47 10.63
N ASP A 149 10.34 -12.76 10.96
CA ASP A 149 11.58 -13.54 10.90
C ASP A 149 12.12 -13.66 9.48
N ARG A 150 11.24 -14.02 8.53
CA ARG A 150 11.58 -14.10 7.11
C ARG A 150 12.03 -12.76 6.54
N ILE A 151 11.30 -11.68 6.88
CA ILE A 151 11.66 -10.32 6.47
C ILE A 151 13.04 -9.95 7.00
N ILE A 152 13.36 -10.31 8.23
CA ILE A 152 14.67 -10.04 8.82
C ILE A 152 15.78 -10.74 8.03
N GLU A 153 15.59 -12.01 7.66
CA GLU A 153 16.55 -12.76 6.85
C GLU A 153 16.75 -12.14 5.46
N GLU A 154 15.66 -11.80 4.78
CA GLU A 154 15.71 -11.17 3.46
C GLU A 154 16.36 -9.77 3.51
N LEU A 155 16.12 -9.00 4.58
CA LEU A 155 16.78 -7.72 4.82
C LEU A 155 18.26 -7.87 5.16
N ASP A 156 18.67 -8.98 5.79
CA ASP A 156 20.08 -9.27 6.05
C ASP A 156 20.83 -9.51 4.74
N GLU A 157 20.29 -10.30 3.82
CA GLU A 157 20.89 -10.50 2.50
C GLU A 157 20.89 -9.21 1.67
N LEU A 158 19.75 -8.51 1.61
CA LEU A 158 19.65 -7.24 0.89
C LEU A 158 20.66 -6.20 1.41
N SER A 159 20.89 -6.15 2.72
CA SER A 159 21.88 -5.24 3.30
C SER A 159 23.31 -5.52 2.86
N LYS A 160 23.65 -6.78 2.53
CA LYS A 160 24.97 -7.15 2.00
C LYS A 160 25.11 -6.74 0.54
N GLU A 161 24.03 -6.86 -0.24
CA GLU A 161 24.00 -6.48 -1.66
C GLU A 161 24.14 -4.97 -1.86
N ILE A 162 23.48 -4.15 -1.03
CA ILE A 162 23.54 -2.69 -1.12
C ILE A 162 24.95 -2.13 -0.76
N VAL A 163 25.77 -2.88 -0.02
CA VAL A 163 27.09 -2.43 0.46
C VAL A 163 28.12 -2.55 -0.66
N GLU A 164 28.04 -1.66 -1.64
CA GLU A 164 29.11 -1.42 -2.61
C GLU A 164 30.06 -0.27 -2.16
N ASN A 165 29.64 0.56 -1.18
CA ASN A 165 30.31 1.84 -0.84
C ASN A 165 30.72 2.01 0.65
N LYS A 166 31.54 1.10 1.20
CA LYS A 166 32.22 1.22 2.53
C LYS A 166 31.33 1.41 3.78
N GLU A 167 30.00 1.40 3.67
CA GLU A 167 29.12 1.41 4.83
C GLU A 167 29.03 0.03 5.50
N ASN A 168 28.73 0.02 6.81
CA ASN A 168 28.56 -1.23 7.56
C ASN A 168 27.20 -1.86 7.22
N PRO A 169 27.13 -3.12 6.72
CA PRO A 169 25.87 -3.80 6.41
C PRO A 169 24.85 -3.78 7.55
N THR A 170 25.31 -3.89 8.81
CA THR A 170 24.45 -3.82 10.00
C THR A 170 23.72 -2.47 10.11
N LYS A 171 24.36 -1.37 9.70
CA LYS A 171 23.75 -0.03 9.70
C LYS A 171 22.67 0.07 8.63
N ILE A 172 22.92 -0.45 7.42
CA ILE A 172 21.95 -0.49 6.33
C ILE A 172 20.76 -1.36 6.73
N ARG A 173 20.99 -2.59 7.18
CA ARG A 173 19.92 -3.48 7.65
C ARG A 173 19.03 -2.82 8.70
N ARG A 174 19.64 -2.17 9.71
CA ARG A 174 18.88 -1.43 10.74
C ARG A 174 18.02 -0.31 10.13
N THR A 175 18.56 0.39 9.14
CA THR A 175 17.84 1.45 8.42
C THR A 175 16.66 0.88 7.63
N LEU A 176 16.86 -0.21 6.90
CA LEU A 176 15.78 -0.88 6.15
C LEU A 176 14.67 -1.38 7.07
N ILE A 177 15.02 -1.98 8.22
CA ILE A 177 14.05 -2.38 9.25
C ILE A 177 13.26 -1.18 9.75
N GLN A 178 13.93 -0.05 10.03
CA GLN A 178 13.25 1.17 10.48
C GLN A 178 12.30 1.74 9.43
N ILE A 179 12.69 1.70 8.15
CA ILE A 179 11.83 2.10 7.04
C ILE A 179 10.59 1.20 6.97
N LEU A 180 10.79 -0.12 6.98
CA LEU A 180 9.69 -1.08 6.88
C LEU A 180 8.71 -0.96 8.05
N LEU A 181 9.22 -0.90 9.29
CA LEU A 181 8.39 -0.77 10.49
C LEU A 181 7.75 0.61 10.65
N SER A 182 8.14 1.59 9.83
CA SER A 182 7.49 2.90 9.82
C SER A 182 6.19 2.90 9.03
N ASN A 183 6.02 1.97 8.06
CA ASN A 183 4.86 1.82 7.18
C ASN A 183 4.22 3.17 6.80
N ALA A 184 5.07 4.11 6.39
CA ALA A 184 4.75 5.54 6.44
C ALA A 184 4.21 6.06 5.11
N HIS A 185 2.98 6.57 5.16
CA HIS A 185 2.42 7.39 4.09
C HIS A 185 3.36 8.55 3.73
N ALA A 186 3.59 8.72 2.44
CA ALA A 186 4.50 9.67 1.81
C ALA A 186 5.89 9.72 2.48
N GLY A 187 6.39 8.57 2.93
CA GLY A 187 7.68 8.42 3.62
C GLY A 187 8.69 7.59 2.83
N HIS A 188 9.74 7.12 3.51
CA HIS A 188 10.79 6.29 2.92
C HIS A 188 10.25 5.03 2.22
N PHE A 189 9.24 4.41 2.81
CA PHE A 189 8.63 3.16 2.34
C PHE A 189 7.99 3.35 0.96
N GLU A 190 7.04 4.29 0.82
CA GLU A 190 6.35 4.52 -0.44
C GLU A 190 7.24 5.13 -1.52
N HIS A 191 8.25 5.92 -1.15
CA HIS A 191 9.22 6.41 -2.14
C HIS A 191 10.10 5.26 -2.67
N SER A 192 10.44 4.29 -1.82
CA SER A 192 11.14 3.06 -2.23
C SER A 192 10.25 2.19 -3.14
N LEU A 193 8.95 2.06 -2.84
CA LEU A 193 7.98 1.44 -3.74
C LEU A 193 7.87 2.19 -5.08
N GLY A 194 7.79 3.52 -5.05
CA GLY A 194 7.75 4.35 -6.25
C GLY A 194 8.99 4.21 -7.11
N ALA A 195 10.17 4.05 -6.50
CA ALA A 195 11.41 3.74 -7.20
C ALA A 195 11.37 2.35 -7.85
N ALA A 196 10.91 1.33 -7.13
CA ALA A 196 10.75 -0.03 -7.66
C ALA A 196 9.78 -0.09 -8.85
N LEU A 197 8.75 0.75 -8.85
CA LEU A 197 7.79 0.88 -9.95
C LEU A 197 8.29 1.76 -11.10
N GLY A 198 9.42 2.45 -10.94
CA GLY A 198 9.98 3.35 -11.95
C GLY A 198 9.20 4.66 -12.12
N VAL A 199 8.48 5.11 -11.10
CA VAL A 199 7.63 6.31 -11.15
C VAL A 199 8.10 7.43 -10.21
N LEU A 200 9.18 7.21 -9.46
CA LEU A 200 9.80 8.24 -8.64
C LEU A 200 10.52 9.29 -9.49
N ASP A 201 10.21 10.56 -9.27
CA ASP A 201 10.92 11.69 -9.89
C ASP A 201 12.13 12.07 -9.03
N GLU A 202 13.32 11.55 -9.36
CA GLU A 202 14.56 11.78 -8.61
C GLU A 202 14.94 13.27 -8.52
N LYS A 203 14.65 14.07 -9.55
CA LYS A 203 14.94 15.51 -9.53
C LYS A 203 14.07 16.21 -8.48
N LYS A 204 12.78 15.87 -8.43
CA LYS A 204 11.88 16.41 -7.41
C LYS A 204 12.20 15.89 -6.03
N LEU A 205 12.64 14.63 -5.88
CA LEU A 205 13.13 14.09 -4.63
C LEU A 205 14.31 14.91 -4.10
N ASN A 206 15.30 15.22 -4.95
CA ASN A 206 16.45 16.03 -4.56
C ASN A 206 16.04 17.44 -4.12
N VAL A 207 15.13 18.09 -4.84
CA VAL A 207 14.59 19.41 -4.44
C VAL A 207 13.89 19.31 -3.09
N MET A 208 13.07 18.28 -2.90
CA MET A 208 12.33 18.05 -1.67
C MET A 208 13.25 17.79 -0.47
N ASN A 209 14.28 16.96 -0.64
CA ASN A 209 15.27 16.65 0.39
C ASN A 209 16.12 17.88 0.77
N ASN A 210 16.54 18.69 -0.19
CA ASN A 210 17.27 19.95 0.09
C ASN A 210 16.43 20.93 0.92
N GLU A 211 15.12 20.98 0.67
CA GLU A 211 14.18 21.81 1.43
C GLU A 211 13.97 21.26 2.84
N LEU A 212 13.83 19.93 3.00
CA LEU A 212 13.72 19.25 4.30
C LEU A 212 14.97 19.46 5.18
N GLU A 213 16.17 19.40 4.60
CA GLU A 213 17.43 19.65 5.31
C GLU A 213 17.54 21.11 5.75
N ARG A 214 17.11 22.06 4.90
CA ARG A 214 17.20 23.49 5.17
C ARG A 214 16.22 23.92 6.27
N ASP A 215 14.96 23.53 6.14
CA ASP A 215 13.89 23.86 7.08
C ASP A 215 12.80 22.79 7.02
N PHE A 216 12.91 21.81 7.92
CA PHE A 216 12.03 20.65 7.98
C PHE A 216 10.55 21.03 8.12
N GLU A 217 10.21 22.00 8.97
CA GLU A 217 8.81 22.38 9.22
C GLU A 217 8.24 23.19 8.05
N ALA A 218 9.03 24.11 7.47
CA ALA A 218 8.60 24.83 6.27
C ALA A 218 8.41 23.88 5.07
N ALA A 219 9.27 22.87 4.91
CA ALA A 219 9.12 21.86 3.87
C ALA A 219 7.86 21.02 4.05
N LEU A 220 7.54 20.59 5.28
CA LEU A 220 6.29 19.91 5.58
C LEU A 220 5.07 20.79 5.32
N ASN A 221 5.11 22.09 5.63
CA ASN A 221 4.00 22.99 5.27
C ASN A 221 3.82 23.16 3.76
N LYS A 222 4.92 23.09 2.99
CA LYS A 222 4.91 23.16 1.53
C LYS A 222 4.38 21.87 0.89
N TRP A 223 4.68 20.72 1.49
CA TRP A 223 4.20 19.40 1.06
C TRP A 223 3.59 18.63 2.24
N PRO A 224 2.37 19.02 2.68
CA PRO A 224 1.74 18.52 3.90
C PRO A 224 1.63 17.00 4.05
N PRO A 225 1.43 16.22 2.98
CA PRO A 225 1.32 14.77 3.10
C PRO A 225 2.59 14.06 3.56
N LEU A 226 3.78 14.65 3.36
CA LEU A 226 5.06 14.00 3.65
C LEU A 226 5.17 13.52 5.11
N GLY A 227 5.78 12.35 5.28
CA GLY A 227 6.06 11.78 6.60
C GLY A 227 4.80 11.47 7.41
N GLY A 228 3.78 10.92 6.76
CA GLY A 228 2.51 10.57 7.40
C GLY A 228 1.67 11.79 7.73
N LEU A 229 1.38 12.63 6.73
CA LEU A 229 0.57 13.84 6.88
C LEU A 229 1.22 14.89 7.81
N GLY A 230 2.55 14.94 7.84
CA GLY A 230 3.33 15.73 8.81
C GLY A 230 2.97 17.21 8.84
N GLY A 231 2.73 17.84 7.68
CA GLY A 231 2.32 19.26 7.66
C GLY A 231 0.94 19.49 8.27
N PHE A 232 0.00 18.56 8.07
CA PHE A 232 -1.33 18.62 8.68
C PHE A 232 -1.27 18.41 10.20
N LEU A 233 -0.41 17.49 10.67
CA LEU A 233 -0.15 17.31 12.10
C LEU A 233 0.40 18.57 12.75
N LEU A 234 1.29 19.29 12.07
CA LEU A 234 1.88 20.54 12.56
C LEU A 234 0.89 21.73 12.52
N ALA A 235 -0.02 21.76 11.55
CA ALA A 235 -1.05 22.80 11.44
C ALA A 235 -2.04 22.79 12.62
N GLY A 236 -2.18 21.65 13.31
CA GLY A 236 -3.02 21.52 14.49
C GLY A 236 -4.53 21.58 14.19
N ARG A 237 -5.33 21.99 15.18
CA ARG A 237 -6.79 22.22 15.06
C ARG A 237 -7.56 20.93 14.68
N VAL A 238 -8.47 21.03 13.71
CA VAL A 238 -9.33 19.94 13.23
C VAL A 238 -8.53 18.69 12.82
N TYR A 239 -7.29 18.85 12.36
CA TYR A 239 -6.42 17.73 12.02
C TYR A 239 -5.97 16.95 13.25
N THR A 240 -5.64 17.61 14.36
CA THR A 240 -5.23 16.91 15.58
C THR A 240 -6.39 16.12 16.20
N GLU A 241 -7.60 16.64 16.12
CA GLU A 241 -8.81 15.94 16.61
C GLU A 241 -9.10 14.67 15.82
N ALA A 242 -8.84 14.69 14.51
CA ALA A 242 -9.08 13.56 13.62
C ALA A 242 -7.91 12.57 13.55
N LEU A 243 -6.68 13.05 13.35
CA LEU A 243 -5.47 12.26 13.12
C LEU A 243 -4.79 11.78 14.41
N GLY A 244 -5.16 12.35 15.56
CA GLY A 244 -4.57 12.04 16.87
C GLY A 244 -3.44 12.99 17.28
N THR A 245 -2.99 12.83 18.52
CA THR A 245 -1.99 13.69 19.17
C THR A 245 -0.65 12.97 19.27
N ARG A 246 0.40 13.72 19.64
CA ARG A 246 1.73 13.15 19.93
C ARG A 246 1.71 12.05 21.00
N ASP A 247 0.78 12.17 21.95
CA ASP A 247 0.62 11.25 23.09
C ASP A 247 -0.39 10.13 22.79
N ASN A 248 -1.22 10.30 21.75
CA ASN A 248 -2.19 9.32 21.28
C ASN A 248 -2.07 9.14 19.75
N ASP A 249 -0.99 8.47 19.35
CA ASP A 249 -0.65 8.20 17.95
C ASP A 249 -1.35 6.95 17.41
N LYS A 250 -2.68 6.90 17.55
CA LYS A 250 -3.50 5.72 17.22
C LYS A 250 -3.29 5.21 15.78
N PHE A 251 -2.98 6.11 14.86
CA PHE A 251 -2.81 5.82 13.43
C PHE A 251 -1.33 5.81 13.00
N GLY A 252 -0.39 5.94 13.93
CA GLY A 252 1.05 5.88 13.64
C GLY A 252 1.61 7.07 12.86
N LEU A 253 0.82 8.11 12.58
CA LEU A 253 1.21 9.26 11.77
C LEU A 253 2.32 10.09 12.44
N TRP A 254 2.29 10.25 13.77
CA TRP A 254 3.38 10.91 14.49
C TRP A 254 4.66 10.07 14.49
N LYS A 255 4.56 8.75 14.57
CA LYS A 255 5.69 7.82 14.41
C LYS A 255 6.29 7.91 13.01
N CYS A 256 5.48 8.06 11.97
CA CYS A 256 5.93 8.30 10.59
C CYS A 256 6.76 9.59 10.51
N MET A 257 6.23 10.71 10.99
CA MET A 257 6.92 12.00 10.94
C MET A 257 8.20 11.99 11.77
N LYS A 258 8.19 11.35 12.96
CA LYS A 258 9.38 11.18 13.81
C LYS A 258 10.45 10.34 13.11
N THR A 259 10.05 9.28 12.41
CA THR A 259 10.98 8.45 11.64
C THR A 259 11.61 9.25 10.52
N LEU A 260 10.81 9.96 9.72
CA LEU A 260 11.30 10.85 8.66
C LEU A 260 12.32 11.86 9.21
N ARG A 261 12.01 12.54 10.32
CA ARG A 261 12.90 13.54 10.92
C ARG A 261 14.22 12.94 11.44
N ARG A 262 14.19 11.69 11.93
CA ARG A 262 15.34 11.05 12.58
C ARG A 262 16.26 10.35 11.59
N LEU A 263 15.71 9.77 10.54
CA LEU A 263 16.49 9.09 9.51
C LEU A 263 17.14 10.13 8.60
N ASP A 264 18.43 9.92 8.34
CA ASP A 264 19.22 10.68 7.36
C ASP A 264 19.00 12.20 7.40
N HIS A 265 19.07 12.77 8.61
CA HIS A 265 18.93 14.21 8.85
C HIS A 265 17.62 14.85 8.36
N GLY A 266 16.54 14.07 8.27
CA GLY A 266 15.24 14.56 7.82
C GLY A 266 14.95 14.33 6.34
N ARG A 267 15.89 13.74 5.58
CA ARG A 267 15.69 13.41 4.17
C ARG A 267 14.89 12.14 3.97
N VAL A 268 14.13 12.10 2.88
CA VAL A 268 13.55 10.85 2.38
C VAL A 268 14.65 9.99 1.74
N MET A 269 15.08 8.98 2.47
CA MET A 269 15.86 7.85 1.95
C MET A 269 15.02 6.94 1.05
N VAL A 270 15.59 6.55 -0.09
CA VAL A 270 14.96 5.66 -1.07
C VAL A 270 15.89 4.50 -1.37
N PHE A 271 15.36 3.28 -1.26
CA PHE A 271 16.06 2.04 -1.61
C PHE A 271 15.19 1.28 -2.60
N LYS A 272 15.54 1.29 -3.89
CA LYS A 272 14.73 0.64 -4.93
C LYS A 272 14.54 -0.85 -4.64
N GLU A 273 15.61 -1.50 -4.22
CA GLU A 273 15.69 -2.92 -3.91
C GLU A 273 14.80 -3.27 -2.71
N LEU A 274 14.65 -2.37 -1.73
CA LEU A 274 13.69 -2.54 -0.64
C LEU A 274 12.26 -2.54 -1.18
N GLY A 275 11.93 -1.62 -2.09
CA GLY A 275 10.61 -1.58 -2.74
C GLY A 275 10.32 -2.86 -3.54
N GLU A 276 11.31 -3.38 -4.28
CA GLU A 276 11.21 -4.65 -4.99
C GLU A 276 10.99 -5.83 -4.04
N LEU A 277 11.73 -5.87 -2.93
CA LEU A 277 11.58 -6.88 -1.88
C LEU A 277 10.17 -6.90 -1.31
N ILE A 278 9.65 -5.73 -0.92
CA ILE A 278 8.30 -5.59 -0.35
C ILE A 278 7.24 -6.10 -1.34
N ILE A 279 7.35 -5.71 -2.61
CA ILE A 279 6.42 -6.18 -3.66
C ILE A 279 6.46 -7.72 -3.74
N ASN A 280 7.65 -8.32 -3.74
CA ASN A 280 7.80 -9.78 -3.83
C ASN A 280 7.20 -10.50 -2.62
N LEU A 281 7.43 -10.00 -1.41
CA LEU A 281 6.86 -10.53 -0.18
C LEU A 281 5.33 -10.45 -0.18
N LEU A 282 4.75 -9.33 -0.63
CA LEU A 282 3.30 -9.16 -0.78
C LEU A 282 2.73 -10.16 -1.78
N VAL A 283 3.36 -10.27 -2.96
CA VAL A 283 2.92 -11.21 -3.99
C VAL A 283 2.97 -12.64 -3.47
N GLU A 284 4.05 -13.03 -2.79
CA GLU A 284 4.21 -14.38 -2.26
C GLU A 284 3.16 -14.72 -1.21
N HIS A 285 3.02 -13.88 -0.18
CA HIS A 285 2.09 -14.09 0.91
C HIS A 285 0.65 -14.29 0.41
N TYR A 286 0.15 -13.42 -0.46
CA TYR A 286 -1.20 -13.55 -0.99
C TYR A 286 -1.33 -14.68 -2.01
N SER A 287 -0.25 -15.02 -2.72
CA SER A 287 -0.25 -16.21 -3.59
C SER A 287 -0.42 -17.49 -2.78
N GLU A 288 0.28 -17.61 -1.65
CA GLU A 288 0.13 -18.75 -0.74
C GLU A 288 -1.29 -18.84 -0.16
N MET A 289 -1.89 -17.71 0.23
CA MET A 289 -3.28 -17.67 0.70
C MET A 289 -4.30 -18.13 -0.35
N ILE A 290 -4.06 -17.80 -1.62
CA ILE A 290 -4.90 -18.22 -2.75
C ILE A 290 -4.71 -19.72 -3.04
N LEU A 291 -3.46 -20.20 -3.07
CA LEU A 291 -3.15 -21.60 -3.42
C LEU A 291 -3.57 -22.58 -2.34
N ASN A 292 -3.55 -22.17 -1.07
CA ASN A 292 -3.98 -22.97 0.07
C ASN A 292 -5.48 -22.81 0.41
N GLY A 293 -6.21 -22.00 -0.35
CA GLY A 293 -7.52 -21.46 0.02
C GLY A 293 -8.67 -21.82 -0.91
#